data_AF-A0A6C0C3E9-F1
#
_entry.id   AF-A0A6C0C3E9-F1
#
_cell.length_a   1.000
_cell.length_b   1.000
_cell.length_c   1.000
_cell.angle_alpha   90.00
_cell.angle_beta   90.00
_cell.angle_gamma   90.00
#
_symmetry.space_group_name_H-M   'P 1'
#
loop_
_entity.id
_entity.type
_entity.pdbx_description
1 polymer ?
#
loop_
_entity_poly.entity_id
_entity_poly.type
_entity_poly.pdbx_seq_one_letter_code
_entity_poly.pdbx_strand_id
1 'polypeptide(L)'
;MYIIKELKYFYYIIVMNKDEKMKVTNTDLLTNRNKYSIDILENNVNHLDEKILLATQTLTPEFCVKYILDLDIEGGGEESYIFDVCYILTFQKHITEKELKDLINLSDDFVTNK
;
A
#
# COMPACT_ATOMS: atom_id res chain seq x y z
N MET A 1 23.44 32.96 16.74
CA MET A 1 22.69 31.69 16.95
C MET A 1 21.58 31.48 15.90
N TYR A 2 21.83 31.80 14.62
CA TYR A 2 20.88 31.56 13.52
C TYR A 2 21.44 30.54 12.52
N ILE A 3 22.75 30.62 12.26
CA ILE A 3 23.48 29.72 11.35
C ILE A 3 23.30 28.23 11.71
N ILE A 4 23.25 27.89 13.01
CA ILE A 4 23.10 26.50 13.47
C ILE A 4 21.68 25.94 13.19
N LYS A 5 20.64 26.80 13.17
CA LYS A 5 19.27 26.38 12.84
C LYS A 5 19.12 26.12 11.35
N GLU A 6 19.69 27.00 10.52
CA GLU A 6 19.74 26.85 9.06
C GLU A 6 20.51 25.58 8.66
N LEU A 7 21.64 25.29 9.29
CA LEU A 7 22.42 24.07 9.02
C LEU A 7 21.69 22.78 9.43
N LYS A 8 20.94 22.79 10.54
CA LYS A 8 20.08 21.66 10.93
C LYS A 8 18.95 21.45 9.95
N TYR A 9 18.31 22.53 9.50
CA TYR A 9 17.23 22.46 8.52
C TYR A 9 17.76 21.97 7.17
N PHE A 10 18.92 22.47 6.73
CA PHE A 10 19.57 22.04 5.50
C PHE A 10 20.01 20.57 5.57
N TYR A 11 20.56 20.12 6.71
CA TYR A 11 20.85 18.69 6.93
C TYR A 11 19.59 17.83 6.89
N TYR A 12 18.50 18.27 7.52
CA TYR A 12 17.20 17.59 7.47
C TYR A 12 16.69 17.48 6.02
N ILE A 13 16.72 18.57 5.25
CA ILE A 13 16.35 18.57 3.84
C ILE A 13 17.25 17.66 3.01
N ILE A 14 18.57 17.64 3.23
CA ILE A 14 19.49 16.71 2.54
C ILE A 14 19.17 15.25 2.87
N VAL A 15 18.91 14.93 4.14
CA VAL A 15 18.54 13.57 4.57
C VAL A 15 17.21 13.15 3.94
N MET A 16 16.22 14.05 3.89
CA MET A 16 14.90 13.78 3.29
C MET A 16 14.90 13.77 1.74
N ASN A 17 15.90 14.37 1.09
CA ASN A 17 16.05 14.35 -0.38
C ASN A 17 17.00 13.24 -0.87
N LYS A 18 17.47 12.36 0.02
CA LYS A 18 18.37 11.26 -0.33
C LYS A 18 17.65 9.98 -0.74
N ASP A 19 16.34 10.03 -0.88
CA ASP A 19 15.56 8.98 -1.54
C ASP A 19 15.61 9.23 -3.05
N GLU A 20 16.65 8.71 -3.71
CA GLU A 20 16.42 8.15 -5.04
C GLU A 20 15.27 7.17 -4.85
N LYS A 21 14.04 7.59 -5.18
CA LYS A 21 12.83 6.79 -4.99
C LYS A 21 13.08 5.42 -5.60
N MET A 22 13.31 4.43 -4.73
CA MET A 22 13.68 3.10 -5.15
C MET A 22 12.59 2.58 -6.07
N LYS A 23 12.93 2.38 -7.34
CA LYS A 23 11.98 1.88 -8.33
C LYS A 23 11.91 0.37 -8.21
N VAL A 24 10.86 -0.12 -7.57
CA VAL A 24 10.59 -1.55 -7.40
C VAL A 24 9.79 -2.05 -8.60
N THR A 25 10.16 -3.18 -9.18
CA THR A 25 9.40 -3.82 -10.25
C THR A 25 8.72 -5.12 -9.78
N ASN A 26 7.76 -5.62 -10.55
CA ASN A 26 7.13 -6.92 -10.30
C ASN A 26 8.15 -8.08 -10.26
N THR A 27 9.18 -8.04 -11.11
CA THR A 27 10.27 -9.02 -11.09
C THR A 27 11.07 -8.94 -9.78
N ASP A 28 11.27 -7.74 -9.25
CA ASP A 28 11.95 -7.54 -7.97
C ASP A 28 11.13 -8.11 -6.81
N LEU A 29 9.80 -7.94 -6.81
CA LEU A 29 8.90 -8.52 -5.81
C LEU A 29 8.94 -10.05 -5.81
N LEU A 30 8.90 -10.65 -7.01
CA LEU A 30 8.95 -12.11 -7.18
C LEU A 30 10.28 -12.70 -6.68
N THR A 31 11.38 -11.98 -6.91
CA THR A 31 12.73 -12.39 -6.51
C THR A 31 13.01 -12.12 -5.02
N ASN A 32 12.41 -11.07 -4.45
CA ASN A 32 12.67 -10.61 -3.09
C ASN A 32 11.38 -10.57 -2.26
N ARG A 33 10.93 -11.75 -1.81
CA ARG A 33 9.74 -11.88 -0.96
C ARG A 33 9.96 -11.20 0.40
N ASN A 34 8.96 -10.44 0.86
CA ASN A 34 8.95 -9.74 2.16
C ASN A 34 10.17 -8.83 2.42
N LYS A 35 10.84 -8.33 1.39
CA LYS A 35 12.03 -7.48 1.54
C LYS A 35 11.68 -6.00 1.70
N TYR A 36 10.59 -5.57 1.06
CA TYR A 36 10.23 -4.15 0.96
C TYR A 36 9.33 -3.74 2.11
N SER A 37 9.61 -2.58 2.69
CA SER A 37 8.72 -1.97 3.68
C SER A 37 7.46 -1.42 3.02
N ILE A 38 6.41 -1.22 3.81
CA ILE A 38 5.14 -0.63 3.34
C ILE A 38 5.39 0.73 2.69
N ASP A 39 6.23 1.60 3.26
CA ASP A 39 6.53 2.92 2.69
C ASP A 39 7.13 2.83 1.27
N ILE A 40 7.96 1.82 1.00
CA ILE A 40 8.54 1.61 -0.33
C ILE A 40 7.46 1.11 -1.29
N LEU A 41 6.59 0.21 -0.84
CA LEU A 41 5.49 -0.31 -1.63
C LEU A 41 4.47 0.78 -1.97
N GLU A 42 4.09 1.64 -1.02
CA GLU A 42 3.18 2.77 -1.26
C GLU A 42 3.73 3.73 -2.32
N ASN A 43 5.05 3.98 -2.31
CA ASN A 43 5.69 4.84 -3.30
C ASN A 43 5.74 4.23 -4.72
N ASN A 44 5.54 2.92 -4.86
CA ASN A 44 5.64 2.19 -6.12
C ASN A 44 4.31 1.54 -6.58
N VAL A 45 3.26 1.60 -5.77
CA VAL A 45 2.03 0.81 -5.95
C VAL A 45 1.37 1.02 -7.32
N ASN A 46 1.43 2.25 -7.85
CA ASN A 46 0.77 2.63 -9.12
C ASN A 46 1.19 1.82 -10.36
N HIS A 47 2.33 1.13 -10.33
CA HIS A 47 2.82 0.31 -11.46
C HIS A 47 3.11 -1.14 -11.07
N LEU A 48 2.78 -1.54 -9.85
CA LEU A 48 2.94 -2.90 -9.35
C LEU A 48 1.64 -3.67 -9.52
N ASP A 49 1.75 -4.98 -9.72
CA ASP A 49 0.59 -5.86 -9.86
C ASP A 49 0.09 -6.30 -8.47
N GLU A 50 -1.20 -6.14 -8.21
CA GLU A 50 -1.85 -6.39 -6.92
C GLU A 50 -1.77 -7.88 -6.53
N LYS A 51 -1.87 -8.79 -7.50
CA LYS A 51 -1.73 -10.24 -7.25
C LYS A 51 -0.30 -10.57 -6.84
N ILE A 52 0.69 -9.96 -7.50
CA ILE A 52 2.10 -10.15 -7.14
C ILE A 52 2.37 -9.57 -5.75
N LEU A 53 1.82 -8.39 -5.42
CA LEU A 53 1.92 -7.82 -4.07
C LEU A 53 1.34 -8.76 -3.01
N LEU A 54 0.10 -9.22 -3.20
CA LEU A 54 -0.57 -10.16 -2.30
C LEU A 54 0.19 -11.49 -2.14
N ALA A 55 0.78 -12.00 -3.23
CA ALA A 55 1.45 -13.30 -3.19
C ALA A 55 2.89 -13.26 -2.65
N THR A 56 3.55 -12.09 -2.65
CA THR A 56 4.99 -11.98 -2.37
C THR A 56 5.34 -11.18 -1.12
N GLN A 57 4.46 -10.27 -0.69
CA GLN A 57 4.71 -9.37 0.44
C GLN A 57 3.71 -9.62 1.58
N THR A 58 4.12 -9.27 2.80
CA THR A 58 3.27 -9.23 3.98
C THR A 58 2.76 -7.79 4.12
N LEU A 59 1.52 -7.58 3.73
CA LEU A 59 0.88 -6.26 3.68
C LEU A 59 0.11 -5.98 4.97
N THR A 60 -0.12 -4.70 5.27
CA THR A 60 -0.97 -4.33 6.40
C THR A 60 -2.43 -4.23 5.97
N PRO A 61 -3.40 -4.36 6.90
CA PRO A 61 -4.81 -4.17 6.59
C PRO A 61 -5.11 -2.83 5.93
N GLU A 62 -4.46 -1.75 6.37
CA GLU A 62 -4.62 -0.40 5.84
C GLU A 62 -4.14 -0.31 4.39
N PHE A 63 -3.00 -0.93 4.07
CA PHE A 63 -2.49 -0.97 2.70
C PHE A 63 -3.47 -1.71 1.77
N CYS A 64 -3.97 -2.86 2.21
CA CYS A 64 -4.91 -3.67 1.46
C CYS A 64 -6.20 -2.89 1.15
N VAL A 65 -6.83 -2.26 2.14
CA VAL A 65 -8.06 -1.48 1.95
C VAL A 65 -7.84 -0.26 1.04
N LYS A 66 -6.67 0.38 1.16
CA LYS A 66 -6.38 1.63 0.45
C LYS A 66 -6.00 1.45 -1.02
N TYR A 67 -5.33 0.35 -1.37
CA TYR A 67 -4.70 0.20 -2.68
C TYR A 67 -5.05 -1.08 -3.44
N ILE A 68 -5.57 -2.11 -2.76
CA ILE A 68 -5.84 -3.42 -3.38
C ILE A 68 -7.34 -3.72 -3.40
N LEU A 69 -8.05 -3.39 -2.33
CA LEU A 69 -9.46 -3.66 -2.21
C LEU A 69 -10.23 -2.96 -3.33
N ASP A 70 -10.85 -3.77 -4.18
CA ASP A 70 -11.72 -3.30 -5.23
C ASP A 70 -13.08 -3.98 -5.07
N LEU A 71 -14.04 -3.18 -4.58
CA LEU A 71 -15.44 -3.58 -4.42
C LEU A 71 -16.31 -3.14 -5.59
N ASP A 72 -15.73 -2.44 -6.57
CA ASP A 72 -16.47 -1.93 -7.70
C ASP A 72 -16.63 -3.01 -8.78
N ILE A 73 -17.87 -3.35 -9.08
CA ILE A 73 -18.26 -4.34 -10.09
C ILE A 73 -18.76 -3.62 -11.36
N GLU A 74 -18.75 -2.28 -11.41
CA GLU A 74 -19.36 -1.50 -12.50
C GLU A 74 -18.71 -1.71 -13.89
N GLY A 75 -17.55 -2.38 -13.95
CA GLY A 75 -16.84 -2.68 -15.18
C GLY A 75 -16.98 -4.12 -15.70
N GLY A 76 -18.07 -4.83 -15.38
CA GLY A 76 -18.32 -6.26 -15.65
C GLY A 76 -18.02 -6.78 -17.07
N GLY A 77 -16.74 -6.90 -17.40
CA GLY A 77 -16.19 -7.80 -18.41
C GLY A 77 -15.70 -9.06 -17.73
N GLU A 78 -15.78 -10.20 -18.43
CA GLU A 78 -15.49 -11.55 -17.93
C GLU A 78 -14.07 -11.75 -17.33
N GLU A 79 -13.18 -10.76 -17.47
CA GLU A 79 -11.79 -10.77 -16.97
C GLU A 79 -11.53 -9.82 -15.79
N SER A 80 -12.55 -9.14 -15.27
CA SER A 80 -12.41 -8.28 -14.08
C SER A 80 -12.24 -9.13 -12.82
N TYR A 81 -11.02 -9.20 -12.31
CA TYR A 81 -10.73 -9.85 -11.04
C TYR A 81 -11.18 -8.94 -9.90
N ILE A 82 -12.15 -9.40 -9.12
CA ILE A 82 -12.61 -8.69 -7.93
C ILE A 82 -11.63 -8.98 -6.79
N PHE A 83 -10.95 -7.93 -6.31
CA PHE A 83 -10.07 -8.01 -5.15
C PHE A 83 -10.88 -7.73 -3.88
N ASP A 84 -11.81 -8.64 -3.56
CA ASP A 84 -12.65 -8.51 -2.37
C ASP A 84 -11.90 -8.90 -1.08
N VAL A 85 -12.58 -8.70 0.05
CA VAL A 85 -12.09 -9.07 1.39
C VAL A 85 -11.69 -10.54 1.45
N CYS A 86 -12.51 -11.44 0.88
CA CYS A 86 -12.25 -12.87 0.89
C CYS A 86 -10.96 -13.20 0.13
N TYR A 87 -10.76 -12.61 -1.05
CA TYR A 87 -9.60 -12.80 -1.90
C TYR A 87 -8.33 -12.37 -1.18
N ILE A 88 -8.32 -11.17 -0.59
CA ILE A 88 -7.17 -10.66 0.16
C ILE A 88 -6.81 -11.61 1.31
N LEU A 89 -7.80 -12.10 2.07
CA LEU A 89 -7.58 -13.03 3.18
C LEU A 89 -7.04 -14.39 2.76
N THR A 90 -7.27 -14.82 1.52
CA THR A 90 -6.67 -16.08 1.01
C THR A 90 -5.14 -16.02 0.95
N PHE A 91 -4.57 -14.83 0.71
CA PHE A 91 -3.13 -14.59 0.64
C PHE A 91 -2.56 -14.07 1.96
N GLN A 92 -3.24 -13.11 2.59
CA GLN A 92 -2.75 -12.39 3.77
C GLN A 92 -3.36 -12.97 5.06
N LYS A 93 -3.01 -14.22 5.38
CA LYS A 93 -3.61 -14.99 6.48
C LYS A 93 -3.38 -14.42 7.89
N HIS A 94 -2.46 -13.47 8.04
CA HIS A 94 -2.23 -12.76 9.31
C HIS A 94 -3.25 -11.65 9.55
N ILE A 95 -3.97 -11.22 8.52
CA ILE A 95 -5.03 -10.23 8.61
C ILE A 95 -6.34 -10.95 8.94
N THR A 96 -7.14 -10.37 9.83
CA THR A 96 -8.48 -10.85 10.11
C THR A 96 -9.52 -10.11 9.27
N GLU A 97 -10.60 -10.81 8.95
CA GLU A 97 -11.75 -10.21 8.25
C GLU A 97 -12.30 -8.99 9.00
N LYS A 98 -12.27 -9.04 10.33
CA LYS A 98 -12.71 -7.93 11.18
C LYS A 98 -11.88 -6.68 10.98
N GLU A 99 -10.55 -6.79 10.94
CA GLU A 99 -9.66 -5.64 10.73
C GLU A 99 -9.94 -4.95 9.39
N LEU A 100 -10.16 -5.72 8.32
CA LEU A 100 -10.50 -5.15 7.01
C LEU A 100 -11.87 -4.47 7.04
N LYS A 101 -12.89 -5.12 7.60
CA LYS A 101 -14.25 -4.54 7.69
C LYS A 101 -14.32 -3.30 8.56
N ASP A 102 -13.63 -3.29 9.68
CA ASP A 102 -13.59 -2.12 10.57
C ASP A 102 -12.98 -0.91 9.83
N LEU A 103 -11.94 -1.11 9.01
CA LEU A 103 -11.33 -0.07 8.18
C LEU A 103 -12.25 0.40 7.03
N ILE A 104 -12.95 -0.51 6.36
CA ILE A 104 -13.91 -0.18 5.29
C ILE A 104 -15.06 0.68 5.84
N ASN A 105 -15.65 0.26 6.97
CA ASN A 105 -16.73 1.01 7.61
C ASN A 105 -16.26 2.39 8.08
N LEU A 106 -15.04 2.48 8.63
CA LEU A 106 -14.44 3.76 8.99
C LEU A 106 -14.34 4.69 7.78
N SER A 107 -13.93 4.20 6.60
CA SER A 107 -13.85 5.03 5.40
C SER A 107 -15.22 5.55 4.92
N ASP A 108 -16.28 4.75 5.04
CA ASP A 108 -17.63 5.13 4.60
C ASP A 108 -18.29 6.18 5.53
N ASP A 109 -17.99 6.13 6.82
CA ASP A 109 -18.49 7.10 7.82
C ASP A 109 -17.93 8.51 7.60
N PHE A 110 -16.76 8.66 6.96
CA PHE A 110 -16.21 9.96 6.55
C PHE A 110 -16.88 10.50 5.27
N VAL A 111 -17.49 9.66 4.45
CA VAL A 111 -18.18 10.05 3.21
C VAL A 111 -19.61 10.53 3.47
N THR A 112 -20.28 9.96 4.48
CA THR A 112 -21.70 10.24 4.77
C THR A 112 -21.95 11.43 5.72
N ASN A 113 -20.90 11.99 6.33
CA ASN A 113 -20.98 13.17 7.23
C ASN A 113 -20.62 14.51 6.56
N LYS A 114 -20.73 14.62 5.23
CA LYS A 114 -20.38 15.84 4.48
C LYS A 114 -21.59 16.50 3.82
#